data_AF-A0A9Q3AD45-F1
#
_entry.id   AF-A0A9Q3AD45-F1
#
_cell.length_a   1.000
_cell.length_b   1.000
_cell.length_c   1.000
_cell.angle_alpha   90.00
_cell.angle_beta   90.00
_cell.angle_gamma   90.00
#
_symmetry.space_group_name_H-M   'P 1'
#
loop_
_entity.id
_entity.type
_entity.pdbx_description
1 polymer ?
#
loop_
_entity_poly.entity_id
_entity_poly.type
_entity_poly.pdbx_seq_one_letter_code
_entity_poly.pdbx_strand_id
1 'polypeptide(L)'
;MPELKRFTLQGTAVGSAQAITLDEISILATPATLRALGEFFIEAAQQMKRQQLEHVHLQDCIANFSSDRHADIILLNGNVLGTPKVPTN
;
A
#
# COMPACT_ATOMS: atom_id res chain seq x y z
N MET A 1 -18.23 2.97 -13.14
CA MET A 1 -16.99 2.64 -12.39
C MET A 1 -17.09 3.28 -11.02
N PRO A 2 -16.52 2.69 -9.95
CA PRO A 2 -16.53 3.31 -8.62
C PRO A 2 -15.74 4.63 -8.64
N GLU A 3 -16.22 5.60 -7.89
CA GLU A 3 -15.55 6.88 -7.69
C GLU A 3 -14.55 6.75 -6.53
N LEU A 4 -13.30 7.17 -6.75
CA LEU A 4 -12.26 7.16 -5.72
C LEU A 4 -12.29 8.48 -4.95
N LYS A 5 -12.29 8.40 -3.62
CA LYS A 5 -12.02 9.57 -2.76
C LYS A 5 -10.54 9.95 -2.87
N ARG A 6 -10.21 11.19 -2.49
CA ARG A 6 -8.81 11.65 -2.40
C ARG A 6 -7.98 10.69 -1.55
N PHE A 7 -6.82 10.30 -2.08
CA PHE A 7 -5.81 9.49 -1.41
C PHE A 7 -4.42 10.10 -1.67
N THR A 8 -3.40 9.59 -0.97
CA THR A 8 -2.00 9.99 -1.14
C THR A 8 -1.14 8.75 -1.35
N LEU A 9 -0.09 8.87 -2.14
CA LEU A 9 0.91 7.83 -2.32
C LEU A 9 2.21 8.25 -1.63
N GLN A 10 2.83 7.30 -0.93
CA GLN A 10 4.12 7.49 -0.30
C GLN A 10 5.05 6.37 -0.74
N GLY A 11 6.30 6.71 -1.00
CA GLY A 11 7.39 5.77 -1.26
C GLY A 11 8.49 5.94 -0.23
N THR A 12 9.28 4.89 -0.02
CA THR A 12 10.53 4.99 0.74
C THR A 12 11.66 4.54 -0.19
N ALA A 13 12.68 5.38 -0.35
CA ALA A 13 13.83 5.02 -1.17
C ALA A 13 14.59 3.86 -0.53
N VAL A 14 15.11 2.94 -1.35
CA VAL A 14 15.92 1.81 -0.88
C VAL A 14 17.13 2.33 -0.08
N GLY A 15 17.30 1.83 1.15
CA GLY A 15 18.37 2.28 2.05
C GLY A 15 18.11 3.61 2.77
N SER A 16 16.91 4.19 2.63
CA SER A 16 16.46 5.37 3.36
C SER A 16 15.29 5.03 4.28
N ALA A 17 15.18 5.72 5.41
CA ALA A 17 13.99 5.71 6.27
C ALA A 17 13.03 6.86 5.95
N GLN A 18 13.38 7.73 5.00
CA GLN A 18 12.60 8.92 4.68
C GLN A 18 11.50 8.58 3.67
N ALA A 19 10.26 8.86 4.05
CA ALA A 19 9.11 8.79 3.16
C ALA A 19 9.09 10.00 2.21
N ILE A 20 8.80 9.74 0.94
CA ILE A 20 8.57 10.74 -0.11
C ILE A 20 7.14 10.63 -0.63
N THR A 21 6.48 11.77 -0.86
CA THR A 21 5.17 11.78 -1.53
C THR A 21 5.37 11.51 -3.02
N LEU A 22 4.52 10.66 -3.60
CA LEU A 22 4.57 10.29 -5.00
C LEU A 22 3.34 10.83 -5.73
N ASP A 23 3.53 11.32 -6.95
CA ASP A 23 2.42 11.64 -7.86
C ASP A 23 1.90 10.38 -8.57
N GLU A 24 2.76 9.40 -8.81
CA GLU A 24 2.42 8.14 -9.48
C GLU A 24 3.27 6.95 -8.97
N ILE A 25 2.76 5.74 -9.20
CA ILE A 25 3.51 4.49 -9.10
C ILE A 25 3.42 3.74 -10.43
N SER A 26 4.55 3.20 -10.88
CA SER A 26 4.61 2.29 -12.02
C SER A 26 4.92 0.88 -11.54
N ILE A 27 4.06 -0.09 -11.89
CA ILE A 27 4.24 -1.51 -11.52
C ILE A 27 4.50 -2.32 -12.80
N LEU A 28 5.71 -2.83 -12.94
CA LEU A 28 6.08 -3.76 -14.02
C LEU A 28 5.97 -5.20 -13.52
N ALA A 29 4.92 -5.91 -13.95
CA ALA A 29 4.69 -7.29 -13.53
C ALA A 29 3.84 -8.07 -14.55
N THR A 30 3.75 -9.39 -14.37
CA THR A 30 2.86 -10.23 -15.19
C THR A 30 1.39 -9.97 -14.85
N PRO A 31 0.44 -10.25 -15.76
CA PRO A 31 -0.99 -10.14 -15.45
C PRO A 31 -1.43 -10.97 -14.23
N ALA A 32 -0.84 -12.14 -14.02
CA ALA A 32 -1.13 -12.98 -12.85
C ALA A 32 -0.68 -12.30 -11.55
N THR A 33 0.50 -11.68 -11.55
CA THR A 33 1.00 -10.89 -10.42
C THR A 33 0.11 -9.67 -10.15
N LEU A 34 -0.30 -8.93 -11.19
CA LEU A 34 -1.19 -7.78 -11.05
C LEU A 34 -2.55 -8.18 -10.46
N ARG A 35 -3.08 -9.35 -10.85
CA ARG A 35 -4.29 -9.91 -10.26
C ARG A 35 -4.11 -10.23 -8.78
N ALA A 36 -3.02 -10.89 -8.40
CA ALA A 36 -2.74 -11.22 -7.00
C ALA A 36 -2.60 -9.95 -6.13
N LEU A 37 -1.97 -8.90 -6.66
CA LEU A 37 -1.95 -7.59 -6.01
C LEU A 37 -3.37 -7.05 -5.83
N GLY A 38 -4.20 -7.07 -6.86
CA GLY A 38 -5.60 -6.66 -6.78
C GLY A 38 -6.40 -7.42 -5.71
N GLU A 39 -6.21 -8.74 -5.61
CA GLU A 39 -6.81 -9.58 -4.56
C GLU A 39 -6.33 -9.17 -3.16
N PHE A 40 -5.05 -8.86 -3.00
CA PHE A 40 -4.51 -8.29 -1.76
C PHE A 40 -5.17 -6.96 -1.38
N PHE A 41 -5.31 -6.00 -2.31
CA PHE A 41 -6.00 -4.72 -2.02
C PHE A 41 -7.43 -4.93 -1.52
N ILE A 42 -8.16 -5.88 -2.12
CA ILE A 42 -9.54 -6.19 -1.74
C ILE A 42 -9.59 -6.78 -0.33
N GLU A 43 -8.77 -7.78 -0.04
CA GLU A 43 -8.77 -8.45 1.26
C GLU A 43 -8.30 -7.50 2.37
N ALA A 44 -7.23 -6.74 2.15
CA ALA A 44 -6.73 -5.76 3.11
C ALA A 44 -7.80 -4.70 3.44
N ALA A 45 -8.52 -4.18 2.44
CA ALA A 45 -9.62 -3.24 2.67
C ALA A 45 -10.74 -3.85 3.53
N GLN A 46 -11.04 -5.14 3.35
CA GLN A 46 -12.01 -5.85 4.18
C GLN A 46 -11.50 -6.05 5.62
N GLN A 47 -10.22 -6.37 5.81
CA GLN A 47 -9.61 -6.51 7.13
C GLN A 47 -9.60 -5.19 7.88
N MET A 48 -9.13 -4.11 7.24
CA MET A 48 -9.15 -2.75 7.78
C MET A 48 -10.55 -2.34 8.25
N LYS A 49 -11.58 -2.64 7.46
CA LYS A 49 -12.96 -2.32 7.83
C LYS A 49 -13.46 -3.15 9.02
N ARG A 50 -13.15 -4.45 9.07
CA ARG A 50 -13.65 -5.38 10.10
C ARG A 50 -12.93 -5.22 11.44
N GLN A 51 -11.62 -5.01 11.39
CA GLN A 51 -10.72 -5.09 12.55
C GLN A 51 -10.15 -3.73 12.95
N GLN A 52 -10.47 -2.66 12.22
CA GLN A 52 -9.94 -1.31 12.44
C GLN A 52 -8.40 -1.25 12.40
N LEU A 53 -7.77 -2.09 11.58
CA LEU A 53 -6.32 -2.06 11.39
C LEU A 53 -5.89 -0.72 10.80
N GLU A 54 -4.80 -0.16 11.35
CA GLU A 54 -4.18 1.07 10.86
C GLU A 54 -3.52 0.87 9.49
N HIS A 55 -2.88 -0.29 9.29
CA HIS A 55 -2.18 -0.62 8.06
C HIS A 55 -2.13 -2.14 7.85
N VAL A 56 -1.88 -2.55 6.61
CA VAL A 56 -1.67 -3.95 6.23
C VAL A 56 -0.52 -4.01 5.23
N HIS A 57 0.45 -4.88 5.50
CA HIS A 57 1.60 -5.11 4.62
C HIS A 57 1.33 -6.26 3.63
N LEU A 58 1.84 -6.13 2.41
CA LEU A 58 1.80 -7.20 1.42
C LEU A 58 2.62 -8.40 1.89
N GLN A 59 3.78 -8.16 2.51
CA GLN A 59 4.65 -9.23 3.02
C GLN A 59 3.97 -10.15 4.04
N ASP A 60 2.99 -9.66 4.79
CA ASP A 60 2.25 -10.46 5.78
C ASP A 60 1.17 -11.32 5.13
N CYS A 61 0.77 -10.99 3.90
CA CYS A 61 -0.38 -11.57 3.22
C CYS A 61 -0.01 -12.57 2.11
N ILE A 62 1.25 -12.60 1.66
CA ILE A 62 1.68 -13.50 0.58
C ILE A 62 2.68 -14.54 1.06
N ALA A 63 2.50 -15.78 0.60
CA ALA A 63 3.47 -16.83 0.83
C ALA A 63 4.77 -16.55 0.06
N ASN A 64 5.92 -16.81 0.69
CA ASN A 64 7.26 -16.67 0.08
C ASN A 64 7.63 -15.23 -0.32
N PHE A 65 7.18 -14.23 0.43
CA PHE A 65 7.71 -12.86 0.30
C PHE A 65 9.25 -12.86 0.47
N SER A 66 9.93 -12.03 -0.30
CA SER A 66 11.39 -11.87 -0.24
C SER A 66 11.71 -10.42 -0.55
N SER A 67 12.33 -9.72 0.40
CA SER A 67 12.75 -8.32 0.28
C SER A 67 13.74 -8.09 -0.86
N ASP A 68 14.45 -9.14 -1.29
CA ASP A 68 15.41 -9.08 -2.39
C ASP A 68 14.74 -9.09 -3.76
N ARG A 69 13.51 -9.60 -3.85
CA ARG A 69 12.77 -9.77 -5.11
C ARG A 69 11.51 -8.93 -5.22
N HIS A 70 10.93 -8.55 -4.09
CA HIS A 70 9.63 -7.90 -4.03
C HIS A 70 9.74 -6.57 -3.31
N ALA A 71 9.03 -5.57 -3.82
CA ALA A 71 8.70 -4.38 -3.06
C ALA A 71 7.52 -4.69 -2.15
N ASP A 72 7.61 -4.27 -0.88
CA ASP A 72 6.46 -4.32 0.01
C ASP A 72 5.48 -3.20 -0.33
N ILE A 73 4.19 -3.50 -0.30
CA ILE A 73 3.11 -2.53 -0.50
C ILE A 73 2.35 -2.44 0.81
N ILE A 74 2.37 -1.26 1.41
CA ILE A 74 1.73 -0.99 2.69
C ILE A 74 0.46 -0.19 2.42
N LEU A 75 -0.68 -0.77 2.75
CA LEU A 75 -1.96 -0.08 2.65
C LEU A 75 -2.25 0.58 3.99
N LEU A 76 -2.62 1.86 3.97
CA LEU A 76 -2.89 2.67 5.15
C LEU A 76 -4.38 2.98 5.26
N ASN A 77 -4.96 2.78 6.45
CA ASN A 77 -6.36 3.00 6.70
C ASN A 77 -6.63 4.47 7.08
N GLY A 78 -7.04 5.27 6.10
CA GLY A 78 -7.35 6.68 6.31
C GLY A 78 -8.50 6.97 7.28
N ASN A 79 -9.36 5.99 7.58
CA ASN A 79 -10.42 6.17 8.60
C ASN A 79 -9.87 6.11 10.03
N VAL A 80 -8.72 5.45 10.24
CA VAL A 80 -8.09 5.28 11.55
C VAL A 80 -6.97 6.30 11.74
N LEU A 81 -6.10 6.45 10.74
CA LEU A 81 -4.93 7.33 10.81
C LEU A 81 -5.26 8.81 10.55
N GLY A 82 -6.44 9.09 9.98
CA GLY A 82 -6.74 10.40 9.40
C GLY A 82 -5.92 10.65 8.12
N THR A 83 -6.08 11.83 7.51
CA THR A 83 -5.20 12.24 6.40
C THR A 83 -3.78 12.46 6.93
N PRO A 84 -2.73 11.86 6.34
CA PRO A 84 -1.35 12.15 6.73
C PRO A 84 -1.11 13.65 6.68
N LYS A 85 -0.67 14.25 7.79
CA LYS A 85 -0.22 15.64 7.79
C LYS A 85 1.03 15.70 6.92
N VAL A 86 0.92 16.34 5.76
CA VAL A 86 2.08 16.64 4.91
C VAL A 86 3.05 17.47 5.76
N PRO A 87 4.30 17.02 6.00
CA PRO A 87 5.29 17.86 6.64
C PRO A 87 5.55 19.04 5.71
N THR A 88 5.21 20.25 6.14
CA THR A 88 5.67 21.48 5.48
C THR A 88 7.15 21.65 5.81
N ASN A 89 8.01 21.57 4.79
CA ASN A 89 9.37 22.10 4.88
C ASN A 89 9.33 23.63 4.99
#